data_AF-A0A6A4B2S1-F1
#
_entry.id   AF-A0A6A4B2S1-F1
#
_cell.length_a   1.000
_cell.length_b   1.000
_cell.length_c   1.000
_cell.angle_alpha   90.00
_cell.angle_beta   90.00
_cell.angle_gamma   90.00
#
_symmetry.space_group_name_H-M   'P 1'
#
loop_
_entity.id
_entity.type
_entity.pdbx_description
1 polymer ?
#
loop_
_entity_poly.entity_id
_entity_poly.type
_entity_poly.pdbx_seq_one_letter_code
_entity_poly.pdbx_strand_id
1 'polypeptide(L)' 'SGRASKYETSKKYTYLLELDNDFNILGGEWVGESKTDHPDFLWIPKARPDLSLVTEVGLSYQNVRTLLDKATNC' A
#
# COMPACT_ATOMS: atom_id res chain seq x y z
N SER A 1 -7.68 18.81 -7.79
CA SER A 1 -9.15 18.71 -7.93
C SER A 1 -9.86 18.19 -6.68
N GLY A 2 -9.18 17.67 -5.64
CA GLY A 2 -9.83 17.21 -4.41
C GLY A 2 -10.68 15.93 -4.56
N ARG A 3 -10.68 15.31 -5.74
CA ARG A 3 -11.57 14.19 -6.09
C ARG A 3 -11.14 12.84 -5.51
N ALA A 4 -9.97 12.75 -4.89
CA ALA A 4 -9.42 11.50 -4.36
C ALA A 4 -10.33 10.89 -3.29
N SER A 5 -10.88 11.72 -2.40
CA SER A 5 -11.77 11.29 -1.31
C SER A 5 -13.03 10.56 -1.78
N LYS A 6 -13.49 10.80 -3.02
CA LYS A 6 -14.62 10.07 -3.62
C LYS A 6 -14.34 8.57 -3.78
N TYR A 7 -13.07 8.17 -3.83
CA TYR A 7 -12.63 6.80 -4.06
C TYR A 7 -12.01 6.16 -2.81
N GLU A 8 -12.04 6.87 -1.68
CA GLU A 8 -11.50 6.37 -0.40
C GLU A 8 -12.51 5.45 0.29
N THR A 9 -12.01 4.37 0.86
CA THR A 9 -12.78 3.46 1.72
C THR A 9 -11.92 3.02 2.89
N SER A 10 -12.56 2.62 3.99
CA SER A 10 -11.87 2.16 5.19
C SER A 10 -12.59 0.96 5.80
N LYS A 11 -11.87 0.22 6.63
CA LYS A 11 -12.38 -0.94 7.36
C LYS A 11 -11.91 -0.87 8.81
N LYS A 12 -12.77 -1.31 9.73
CA LYS A 12 -12.44 -1.45 11.14
C LYS A 12 -12.01 -2.89 11.41
N TYR A 13 -10.96 -3.05 12.20
CA TYR A 13 -10.48 -4.35 12.66
C TYR A 13 -10.47 -4.41 14.18
N THR A 14 -10.69 -5.60 14.72
CA THR A 14 -10.65 -5.86 16.16
C THR A 14 -9.52 -6.82 16.49
N TYR A 15 -8.63 -6.40 17.39
CA TYR A 15 -7.41 -7.10 17.77
C TYR A 15 -7.16 -6.91 19.26
N LEU A 16 -6.73 -7.97 19.94
CA LEU A 16 -6.24 -7.90 21.32
C LEU A 16 -4.72 -7.77 21.28
N LEU A 17 -4.17 -6.72 21.92
CA LEU A 17 -2.73 -6.54 22.05
C LEU A 17 -2.25 -7.13 23.37
N GLU A 18 -1.19 -7.94 23.29
CA GLU A 18 -0.47 -8.44 24.45
C GLU A 18 0.65 -7.46 24.80
N LEU A 19 0.68 -7.01 26.04
CA LEU A 19 1.61 -5.99 26.53
C LEU A 19 2.47 -6.52 27.68
N ASP A 20 3.69 -6.01 27.81
CA ASP A 20 4.49 -6.18 29.04
C ASP A 20 4.08 -5.20 30.16
N ASN A 21 4.76 -5.25 31.30
CA ASN A 21 4.50 -4.36 32.44
C ASN A 21 4.81 -2.88 32.15
N ASP A 22 5.58 -2.60 31.11
CA ASP A 22 5.95 -1.27 30.64
C ASP A 22 5.09 -0.82 29.44
N PHE A 23 4.04 -1.58 29.11
CA PHE A 23 3.12 -1.35 27.99
C PHE A 23 3.73 -1.49 26.59
N ASN A 24 4.84 -2.20 26.42
CA ASN A 24 5.37 -2.54 25.10
C ASN A 24 4.57 -3.70 24.48
N ILE A 25 4.35 -3.62 23.15
CA ILE A 25 3.64 -4.66 22.40
C ILE A 25 4.54 -5.89 22.25
N LEU A 26 4.08 -7.03 22.76
CA LEU A 26 4.74 -8.33 22.61
C LEU A 26 4.12 -9.19 21.50
N GLY A 27 2.83 -9.00 21.25
CA GLY A 27 2.07 -9.79 20.30
C GLY A 27 0.58 -9.45 20.33
N GLY A 28 -0.24 -10.40 19.92
CA GLY A 28 -1.69 -10.29 19.99
C GLY A 28 -2.43 -11.26 19.09
N GLU A 29 -3.75 -11.14 19.08
CA GLU A 29 -4.66 -12.06 18.41
C GLU A 29 -5.82 -11.30 17.75
N TRP A 30 -6.17 -11.68 16.51
CA TRP A 30 -7.38 -11.19 15.85
C TRP A 30 -8.63 -11.69 16.58
N VAL A 31 -9.64 -10.83 16.72
CA VAL A 31 -10.89 -11.21 17.38
C VAL A 31 -12.11 -10.81 16.54
N GLY A 32 -13.27 -11.38 16.87
CA GLY A 32 -14.51 -11.13 16.13
C GLY A 32 -14.41 -11.54 14.66
N GLU A 33 -15.01 -10.74 13.78
CA GLU A 33 -14.96 -10.94 12.33
C GLU A 33 -13.54 -10.82 11.77
N SER A 34 -12.67 -10.06 12.43
CA SER A 34 -11.28 -9.89 11.99
C SER A 34 -10.45 -11.17 12.10
N LYS A 35 -10.94 -12.26 12.72
CA LYS A 35 -10.26 -13.56 12.71
C LYS A 35 -10.14 -14.17 11.32
N THR A 36 -11.13 -13.93 10.46
CA THR A 36 -11.17 -14.47 9.10
C THR A 36 -11.10 -13.38 8.04
N ASP A 37 -11.23 -12.12 8.46
CA ASP A 37 -11.33 -10.96 7.58
C ASP A 37 -10.37 -9.86 8.04
N HIS A 38 -9.09 -10.14 7.82
CA HIS A 38 -7.95 -9.25 8.06
C HIS A 38 -7.06 -9.23 6.80
N PRO A 39 -6.17 -8.24 6.63
CA PRO A 39 -5.21 -8.25 5.52
C PRO A 39 -4.26 -9.46 5.62
N ASP A 40 -4.00 -10.13 4.50
CA ASP A 40 -3.06 -11.26 4.47
C ASP A 40 -1.60 -10.81 4.59
N PHE A 41 -1.25 -9.70 3.94
CA PHE A 41 0.12 -9.20 3.88
C PHE A 41 0.18 -7.70 3.62
N LEU A 42 1.31 -7.09 3.99
CA LEU A 42 1.66 -5.71 3.69
C LEU A 42 3.01 -5.65 3.00
N TRP A 43 3.11 -4.94 1.88
CA TRP A 43 4.36 -4.71 1.16
C TRP A 43 4.48 -3.26 0.72
N ILE A 44 5.69 -2.74 0.76
CA ILE A 44 6.00 -1.36 0.36
C ILE A 44 7.08 -1.44 -0.73
N PRO A 45 6.82 -0.93 -1.95
CA PRO A 45 7.83 -0.91 -3.00
C PRO A 45 9.00 -0.01 -2.59
N LYS A 46 10.23 -0.55 -2.64
CA LYS A 46 11.44 0.18 -2.22
C LYS A 46 11.83 1.30 -3.17
N ALA A 47 11.60 1.10 -4.46
CA ALA A 47 11.97 2.04 -5.50
C ALA A 47 11.11 1.82 -6.75
N ARG A 48 11.16 2.79 -7.65
CA ARG A 48 10.64 2.65 -9.01
C ARG A 48 11.55 1.69 -9.80
N PRO A 49 11.04 1.08 -10.90
CA PRO A 49 11.88 0.34 -11.82
C PRO A 49 12.96 1.22 -12.46
N ASP A 50 14.00 0.58 -13.01
CA ASP A 50 15.00 1.27 -13.82
C ASP A 50 14.36 1.89 -15.08
N LEU A 51 14.83 3.07 -15.49
CA LEU A 51 14.33 3.76 -16.68
C LEU A 51 14.54 2.95 -17.97
N SER A 52 15.59 2.13 -18.02
CA SER A 52 15.87 1.26 -19.16
C SER A 52 14.93 0.06 -19.26
N LEU A 53 14.00 -0.14 -18.31
CA LEU A 53 13.06 -1.25 -18.33
C LEU A 53 12.18 -1.19 -19.59
N VAL A 54 12.21 -2.28 -20.36
CA VAL A 54 11.22 -2.61 -21.39
C VAL A 54 10.55 -3.91 -20.95
N THR A 55 9.23 -3.88 -20.76
CA THR A 55 8.46 -5.08 -20.39
C THR A 55 8.48 -6.10 -21.54
N GLU A 56 8.13 -7.36 -21.27
CA GLU A 56 8.01 -8.41 -22.30
C GLU A 56 7.06 -8.06 -23.47
N VAL A 57 6.04 -7.23 -23.21
CA VAL A 57 5.10 -6.75 -24.24
C VAL A 57 5.61 -5.50 -24.99
N GLY A 58 6.87 -5.10 -24.81
CA GLY A 58 7.49 -3.96 -25.49
C GLY A 58 7.20 -2.58 -24.88
N LEU A 59 6.58 -2.49 -23.71
CA LEU A 59 6.31 -1.22 -23.04
C LEU A 59 7.59 -0.65 -22.39
N SER A 60 8.05 0.50 -22.88
CA SER A 60 9.21 1.24 -22.32
C SER A 60 8.80 2.10 -21.13
N TYR A 61 9.42 1.86 -19.97
CA TYR A 61 9.17 2.64 -18.76
C TYR A 61 9.60 4.11 -18.92
N GLN A 62 10.71 4.38 -19.61
CA GLN A 62 11.15 5.74 -19.90
C GLN A 62 10.14 6.55 -20.71
N ASN A 63 9.49 5.93 -21.71
CA ASN A 63 8.45 6.59 -22.49
C ASN A 63 7.24 6.95 -21.61
N VAL A 64 6.80 6.01 -20.76
CA VAL A 64 5.71 6.26 -19.80
C VAL A 64 6.06 7.40 -18.84
N ARG A 65 7.29 7.43 -18.31
CA ARG A 65 7.75 8.51 -17.42
C ARG A 65 7.73 9.87 -18.10
N THR A 66 8.22 9.95 -19.34
CA THR A 66 8.25 11.19 -20.12
C THR A 66 6.85 11.77 -20.30
N LEU A 67 5.86 10.93 -20.62
CA LEU A 67 4.48 11.36 -20.78
C LEU A 67 3.86 11.79 -19.45
N LEU A 68 4.13 11.05 -18.36
CA LEU A 68 3.61 11.39 -17.04
C LEU A 68 4.16 12.73 -16.54
N ASP A 69 5.46 12.99 -16.71
CA ASP A 69 6.08 14.24 -16.27
C ASP A 69 5.50 15.44 -17.03
N LYS A 70 5.23 15.29 -18.33
CA LYS A 70 4.51 16.31 -19.12
C LYS A 70 3.10 16.56 -18.61
N ALA A 71 2.38 15.51 -18.21
CA ALA A 71 1.01 15.64 -17.73
C ALA A 71 0.92 16.30 -16.34
N THR A 72 1.94 16.13 -15.50
CA THR A 72 1.94 16.64 -14.11
C THR A 72 2.52 18.05 -13.97
N ASN A 73 3.27 18.54 -14.96
CA ASN A 73 3.94 19.87 -14.92
C ASN A 73 3.10 21.00 -15.56
N CYS A 74 1.78 20.83 -15.63
CA CYS A 74 0.84 21.84 -16.12
C CYS A 74 0.35 22.78 -15.01
#